data_AF-A0A3P6QYF8-F1
#
_entry.id   AF-A0A3P6QYF8-F1
#
_cell.length_a   1.000
_cell.length_b   1.000
_cell.length_c   1.000
_cell.angle_alpha   90.00
_cell.angle_beta   90.00
_cell.angle_gamma   90.00
#
_symmetry.space_group_name_H-M   'P 1'
#
loop_
_entity.id
_entity.type
_entity.pdbx_description
1 polymer ?
#
loop_
_entity_poly.entity_id
_entity_poly.type
_entity_poly.pdbx_seq_one_letter_code
_entity_poly.pdbx_strand_id
1 'polypeptide(L)'
;MQVIAVLAVLGVIVNIVSSKVFPNNAVWEFLDLRKVMEGLPKEAKKEYRQIDNDMTLTLAQRKQKKMEWAEKFGVKPQYTDFVKKRVAMLDKTAELLASLPKLFKQYRDTWDGKKLFKDIEAELMKLAAKYKKEYSVMSFAKDLVEREGRKIYF
;
A
#
# COMPACT_ATOMS: atom_id res chain seq x y z
N MET A 1 14.88 15.38 -9.36
CA MET A 1 13.44 15.66 -9.14
C MET A 1 12.50 14.49 -9.46
N GLN A 2 12.89 13.46 -10.21
CA GLN A 2 11.99 12.35 -10.60
C GLN A 2 11.71 11.32 -9.49
N VAL A 3 12.59 11.14 -8.50
CA VAL A 3 12.43 10.10 -7.45
C VAL A 3 11.33 10.45 -6.44
N ILE A 4 11.10 11.74 -6.17
CA ILE A 4 10.08 12.21 -5.20
C ILE A 4 8.66 11.99 -5.74
N ALA A 5 8.46 12.18 -7.05
CA ALA A 5 7.17 11.96 -7.70
C ALA A 5 6.75 10.47 -7.67
N VAL A 6 7.70 9.55 -7.87
CA VAL A 6 7.43 8.10 -7.86
C VAL A 6 7.01 7.60 -6.46
N LEU A 7 7.62 8.13 -5.39
CA LEU A 7 7.27 7.77 -4.01
C LEU A 7 5.91 8.34 -3.58
N ALA A 8 5.57 9.56 -4.01
CA ALA A 8 4.26 10.15 -3.74
C ALA A 8 3.13 9.40 -4.48
N VAL A 9 3.38 9.01 -5.73
CA VAL A 9 2.44 8.21 -6.53
C VAL A 9 2.27 6.80 -5.95
N LEU A 10 3.34 6.14 -5.51
CA LEU A 10 3.25 4.87 -4.79
C LEU A 10 2.47 4.99 -3.47
N GLY A 11 2.69 6.04 -2.69
CA GLY A 11 1.96 6.28 -1.44
C GLY A 11 0.46 6.49 -1.65
N VAL A 12 0.07 7.20 -2.71
CA VAL A 12 -1.34 7.39 -3.10
C VAL A 12 -1.95 6.10 -3.65
N ILE A 13 -1.21 5.35 -4.47
CA ILE A 13 -1.67 4.06 -5.00
C ILE A 13 -1.87 3.05 -3.86
N VAL A 14 -0.94 2.95 -2.90
CA VAL A 14 -1.09 2.04 -1.74
C VAL A 14 -2.32 2.42 -0.90
N ASN A 15 -2.53 3.71 -0.63
CA ASN A 15 -3.63 4.16 0.23
C ASN A 15 -5.00 3.96 -0.44
N ILE A 16 -5.10 4.19 -1.75
CA ILE A 16 -6.36 4.03 -2.48
C ILE A 16 -6.64 2.55 -2.82
N VAL A 17 -5.64 1.76 -3.23
CA VAL A 17 -5.76 0.29 -3.41
C VAL A 17 -6.25 -0.35 -2.11
N SER A 18 -5.68 0.05 -0.97
CA SER A 18 -6.08 -0.47 0.35
C SER A 18 -7.55 -0.23 0.66
N SER A 19 -8.11 0.93 0.30
CA SER A 19 -9.51 1.29 0.64
C SER A 19 -10.59 0.55 -0.16
N LYS A 20 -10.28 0.04 -1.36
CA LYS A 20 -11.27 -0.59 -2.26
C LYS A 20 -11.14 -2.10 -2.39
N VAL A 21 -9.92 -2.64 -2.28
CA VAL A 21 -9.62 -4.07 -2.40
C VAL A 21 -9.89 -4.82 -1.09
N PHE A 22 -9.85 -4.12 0.04
CA PHE A 22 -10.06 -4.68 1.37
C PHE A 22 -11.24 -3.99 2.06
N PRO A 23 -12.49 -4.35 1.73
CA PRO A 23 -13.65 -3.81 2.42
C PRO A 23 -13.54 -4.19 3.91
N ASN A 24 -13.42 -3.16 4.75
CA ASN A 24 -13.44 -3.16 6.22
C ASN A 24 -12.24 -3.67 7.02
N ASN A 25 -11.08 -3.94 6.39
CA ASN A 25 -9.90 -4.41 7.14
C ASN A 25 -8.58 -3.74 6.74
N ALA A 26 -8.59 -2.58 6.06
CA ALA A 26 -7.36 -1.87 5.67
C ALA A 26 -7.19 -0.48 6.30
N VAL A 27 -7.89 -0.22 7.41
CA VAL A 27 -7.60 0.88 8.35
C VAL A 27 -6.41 0.54 9.27
N TRP A 28 -5.81 -0.65 9.13
CA TRP A 28 -4.82 -1.17 10.08
C TRP A 28 -3.40 -0.62 9.95
N GLU A 29 -3.08 0.18 8.94
CA GLU A 29 -1.76 0.83 8.85
C GLU A 29 -1.59 2.04 9.77
N PHE A 30 -2.69 2.59 10.28
CA PHE A 30 -2.68 3.54 11.40
C PHE A 30 -2.87 2.87 12.76
N LEU A 31 -3.30 1.59 12.83
CA LEU A 31 -3.76 0.98 14.08
C LEU A 31 -2.63 0.40 14.94
N ASP A 32 -1.54 -0.13 14.37
CA ASP A 32 -0.45 -0.66 15.20
C ASP A 32 0.46 0.44 15.77
N LEU A 33 0.66 1.57 15.07
CA LEU A 33 1.32 2.73 15.68
C LEU A 33 0.43 3.37 16.76
N ARG A 34 -0.90 3.39 16.56
CA ARG A 34 -1.83 3.83 17.62
C ARG A 34 -1.70 2.99 18.88
N LYS A 35 -1.56 1.66 18.77
CA LYS A 35 -1.29 0.78 19.91
C LYS A 35 0.04 1.09 20.58
N VAL A 36 1.11 1.32 19.81
CA VAL A 36 2.41 1.74 20.36
C VAL A 36 2.29 3.10 21.09
N MET A 37 1.42 3.98 20.61
CA MET A 37 1.16 5.30 21.17
C MET A 37 0.08 5.31 22.26
N GLU A 38 -0.55 4.17 22.54
CA GLU A 38 -1.62 4.07 23.53
C GLU A 38 -1.05 4.26 24.93
N GLY A 39 -1.74 5.03 25.77
CA GLY A 39 -1.25 5.37 27.12
C GLY A 39 -0.04 6.33 27.17
N LEU A 40 0.61 6.65 26.04
CA LEU A 40 1.74 7.57 26.04
C LEU A 40 1.32 9.04 26.26
N PRO A 41 2.14 9.84 26.98
CA PRO A 41 1.88 11.25 27.21
C PRO A 41 1.88 12.06 25.91
N LYS A 42 1.24 13.24 25.93
CA LYS A 42 1.12 14.10 24.74
C LYS A 42 2.49 14.51 24.20
N GLU A 43 3.44 14.70 25.09
CA GLU A 43 4.84 15.06 24.85
C GLU A 43 5.53 13.95 24.05
N ALA A 44 5.36 12.68 24.43
CA ALA A 44 5.90 11.54 23.69
C ALA A 44 5.36 11.50 22.25
N LYS A 45 4.05 11.71 22.07
CA LYS A 45 3.41 11.75 20.74
C LYS A 45 3.87 12.96 19.91
N LYS A 46 4.18 14.08 20.57
CA LYS A 46 4.74 15.28 19.92
C LYS A 46 6.18 15.03 19.48
N GLU A 47 7.02 14.45 20.33
CA GLU A 47 8.40 14.10 20.00
C GLU A 47 8.47 13.13 18.81
N TYR A 48 7.64 12.09 18.79
CA TYR A 48 7.57 11.17 17.66
C TYR A 48 7.26 11.90 16.34
N ARG A 49 6.26 12.80 16.36
CA ARG A 49 5.88 13.60 15.18
C ARG A 49 6.97 14.58 14.76
N GLN A 50 7.69 15.17 15.71
CA GLN A 50 8.83 16.02 15.39
C GLN A 50 9.93 15.24 14.66
N ILE A 51 10.25 14.03 15.12
CA ILE A 51 11.21 13.15 14.43
C ILE A 51 10.72 12.79 13.01
N ASP A 52 9.42 12.54 12.84
CA ASP A 52 8.85 12.16 11.53
C ASP A 52 8.80 13.32 10.53
N ASN A 53 8.61 14.53 11.02
CA ASN A 53 8.50 15.74 10.20
C ASN A 53 9.86 16.45 9.99
N ASP A 54 10.92 16.02 10.67
CA ASP A 54 12.24 16.63 10.54
C ASP A 54 12.89 16.26 9.20
N MET A 55 12.75 17.15 8.23
CA MET A 55 13.26 17.02 6.86
C MET A 55 14.78 17.12 6.76
N THR A 56 15.48 17.49 7.84
CA THR A 56 16.95 17.55 7.87
C THR A 56 17.59 16.19 8.16
N LEU A 57 16.82 15.23 8.68
CA LEU A 57 17.31 13.90 9.02
C LEU A 57 17.25 12.95 7.84
N THR A 58 18.32 12.18 7.67
CA THR A 58 18.30 10.98 6.84
C THR A 58 17.36 9.92 7.41
N LEU A 59 16.91 8.98 6.58
CA LEU A 59 16.07 7.86 7.04
C LEU A 59 16.73 7.02 8.14
N ALA A 60 18.05 6.81 8.05
CA ALA A 60 18.82 6.09 9.06
C ALA A 60 18.80 6.83 10.40
N GLN A 61 19.03 8.16 10.39
CA GLN A 61 18.96 8.99 11.59
C GLN A 61 17.55 9.03 12.18
N ARG A 62 16.50 9.14 11.34
CA ARG A 62 15.10 9.05 11.81
C ARG A 62 14.82 7.71 12.48
N LYS A 63 15.28 6.60 11.89
CA LYS A 63 15.12 5.25 12.46
C LYS A 63 15.79 5.16 13.83
N GLN A 64 17.02 5.63 13.95
CA GLN A 64 17.75 5.67 15.21
C GLN A 64 17.02 6.51 16.27
N LYS A 65 16.66 7.77 15.95
CA LYS A 65 15.93 8.63 16.88
C LYS A 65 14.59 8.05 17.32
N LYS A 66 13.86 7.37 16.44
CA LYS A 66 12.60 6.69 16.82
C LYS A 66 12.83 5.47 17.74
N MET A 67 13.96 4.79 17.61
CA MET A 67 14.34 3.72 18.55
C MET A 67 14.71 4.29 19.93
N GLU A 68 15.49 5.37 19.97
CA GLU A 68 15.82 6.09 21.20
C GLU A 68 14.55 6.64 21.88
N TRP A 69 13.63 7.20 21.10
CA TRP A 69 12.30 7.61 21.56
C TRP A 69 11.53 6.42 22.17
N ALA A 70 11.50 5.28 21.50
CA ALA A 70 10.77 4.11 21.98
C ALA A 70 11.37 3.56 23.28
N GLU A 71 12.69 3.65 23.44
CA GLU A 71 13.39 3.31 24.68
C GLU A 71 13.08 4.28 25.81
N LYS A 72 13.16 5.59 25.54
CA LYS A 72 12.83 6.66 26.49
C LYS A 72 11.43 6.51 27.10
N PHE A 73 10.46 6.08 26.30
CA PHE A 73 9.06 5.92 26.73
C PHE A 73 8.66 4.47 27.05
N GLY A 74 9.61 3.54 27.12
CA GLY A 74 9.35 2.16 27.53
C GLY A 74 8.50 1.33 26.56
N VAL A 75 8.41 1.74 25.29
CA VAL A 75 7.61 1.07 24.23
C VAL A 75 8.47 0.39 23.17
N LYS A 76 9.78 0.20 23.45
CA LYS A 76 10.75 -0.41 22.53
C LYS A 76 10.30 -1.77 21.98
N PRO A 77 9.75 -2.72 22.78
CA PRO A 77 9.25 -3.99 22.25
C PRO A 77 8.09 -3.81 21.26
N GLN A 78 7.08 -3.02 21.61
CA GLN A 78 5.90 -2.75 20.78
C GLN A 78 6.28 -2.01 19.49
N TYR A 79 7.18 -1.04 19.59
CA TYR A 79 7.69 -0.31 18.43
C TYR A 79 8.51 -1.21 17.50
N THR A 80 9.32 -2.11 18.05
CA THR A 80 10.08 -3.08 17.25
C THR A 80 9.16 -4.04 16.50
N ASP A 81 8.11 -4.55 17.15
CA ASP A 81 7.09 -5.39 16.52
C ASP A 81 6.36 -4.64 15.39
N PHE A 82 5.96 -3.39 15.65
CA PHE A 82 5.38 -2.50 14.63
C PHE A 82 6.29 -2.36 13.40
N VAL A 83 7.59 -2.12 13.60
CA VAL A 83 8.56 -1.99 12.49
C VAL A 83 8.68 -3.32 11.72
N LYS A 84 8.78 -4.46 12.41
CA LYS A 84 8.85 -5.79 11.77
C LYS A 84 7.64 -6.06 10.90
N LYS A 85 6.44 -5.78 11.40
CA LYS A 85 5.19 -5.94 10.64
C LYS A 85 5.13 -5.04 9.41
N ARG A 86 5.64 -3.80 9.50
CA ARG A 86 5.73 -2.92 8.33
C ARG A 86 6.66 -3.48 7.26
N VAL A 87 7.82 -4.00 7.63
CA VAL A 87 8.75 -4.63 6.67
C VAL A 87 8.08 -5.84 6.01
N ALA A 88 7.50 -6.74 6.80
CA ALA A 88 6.81 -7.91 6.27
C ALA A 88 5.62 -7.57 5.35
N MET A 89 4.93 -6.45 5.60
CA MET A 89 3.90 -5.94 4.70
C MET A 89 4.48 -5.46 3.37
N LEU A 90 5.61 -4.75 3.40
CA LEU A 90 6.29 -4.31 2.17
C LEU A 90 6.77 -5.51 1.34
N ASP A 91 7.28 -6.56 1.98
CA ASP A 91 7.70 -7.79 1.30
C ASP A 91 6.50 -8.46 0.60
N LYS A 92 5.37 -8.62 1.30
CA LYS A 92 4.13 -9.16 0.71
C LYS A 92 3.58 -8.29 -0.42
N THR A 93 3.73 -6.98 -0.31
CA THR A 93 3.35 -6.03 -1.36
C THR A 93 4.23 -6.21 -2.59
N ALA A 94 5.54 -6.38 -2.39
CA ALA A 94 6.49 -6.63 -3.48
C ALA A 94 6.19 -7.95 -4.21
N GLU A 95 5.89 -9.02 -3.46
CA GLU A 95 5.46 -10.30 -4.03
C GLU A 95 4.20 -10.17 -4.89
N LEU A 96 3.19 -9.43 -4.38
CA LEU A 96 1.95 -9.18 -5.11
C LEU A 96 2.19 -8.39 -6.40
N LEU A 97 3.03 -7.35 -6.35
CA LEU A 97 3.37 -6.56 -7.53
C LEU A 97 4.13 -7.38 -8.57
N ALA A 98 5.01 -8.29 -8.13
CA ALA A 98 5.76 -9.16 -9.02
C ALA A 98 4.88 -10.18 -9.77
N SER A 99 3.72 -10.55 -9.23
CA SER A 99 2.78 -11.47 -9.90
C SER A 99 1.85 -10.78 -10.92
N LEU A 100 1.70 -9.45 -10.85
CA LEU A 100 0.79 -8.70 -11.73
C LEU A 100 1.10 -8.81 -13.23
N PRO A 101 2.35 -8.74 -13.72
CA PRO A 101 2.62 -8.77 -15.16
C PRO A 101 2.09 -10.04 -15.83
N LYS A 102 2.21 -11.18 -15.14
CA LYS A 102 1.70 -12.47 -15.63
C LYS A 102 0.18 -12.46 -15.71
N LEU A 103 -0.51 -11.96 -14.68
CA LEU A 103 -1.96 -11.86 -14.69
C LEU A 103 -2.44 -10.89 -15.78
N PHE A 104 -1.81 -9.72 -15.89
CA PHE A 104 -2.19 -8.71 -16.88
C PHE A 104 -2.06 -9.23 -18.31
N LYS A 105 -1.02 -10.04 -18.59
CA LYS A 105 -0.90 -10.73 -19.86
C LYS A 105 -2.09 -11.67 -20.11
N GLN A 106 -2.44 -12.53 -19.14
CA GLN A 106 -3.60 -13.43 -19.26
C GLN A 106 -4.91 -12.66 -19.48
N TYR A 107 -5.11 -11.58 -18.73
CA TYR A 107 -6.26 -10.69 -18.88
C TYR A 107 -6.36 -10.11 -20.29
N ARG A 108 -5.26 -9.51 -20.78
CA ARG A 108 -5.22 -8.89 -22.12
C ARG A 108 -5.45 -9.93 -23.22
N ASP A 109 -4.86 -11.12 -23.08
CA ASP A 109 -4.99 -12.19 -24.06
C ASP A 109 -6.45 -12.74 -24.10
N THR A 110 -7.25 -12.58 -23.04
CA THR A 110 -8.70 -12.86 -23.06
C THR A 110 -9.48 -11.85 -23.94
N TRP A 111 -8.94 -10.65 -24.17
CA TRP A 111 -9.54 -9.62 -25.04
C TRP A 111 -9.06 -9.71 -26.50
N ASP A 112 -8.72 -10.90 -26.98
CA ASP A 112 -8.18 -11.14 -28.33
C ASP A 112 -9.17 -10.85 -29.50
N GLY A 113 -10.41 -10.49 -29.17
CA GLY A 113 -11.47 -10.14 -30.13
C GLY A 113 -12.09 -11.34 -30.87
N LYS A 114 -11.72 -12.57 -30.51
CA LYS A 114 -12.16 -13.80 -31.21
C LYS A 114 -13.31 -14.52 -30.52
N LYS A 115 -13.53 -14.26 -29.23
CA LYS A 115 -14.56 -14.91 -28.41
C LYS A 115 -15.82 -14.05 -28.30
N LEU A 116 -16.97 -14.69 -28.06
CA LEU A 116 -18.17 -13.97 -27.67
C LEU A 116 -17.95 -13.29 -26.32
N PHE A 117 -18.56 -12.13 -26.13
CA PHE A 117 -18.41 -11.35 -24.90
C PHE A 117 -18.77 -12.15 -23.63
N LYS A 118 -19.81 -13.00 -23.68
CA LYS A 118 -20.20 -13.86 -22.55
C LYS A 118 -19.09 -14.85 -22.13
N ASP A 119 -18.30 -15.32 -23.09
CA ASP A 119 -17.23 -16.29 -22.85
C ASP A 119 -15.99 -15.58 -22.29
N ILE A 120 -15.73 -14.35 -22.76
CA ILE A 120 -14.74 -13.43 -22.18
C ILE A 120 -15.09 -13.17 -20.71
N GLU A 121 -16.33 -12.80 -20.40
CA GLU A 121 -16.77 -12.53 -19.04
C GLU A 121 -16.57 -13.74 -18.11
N ALA A 122 -16.95 -14.94 -18.56
CA ALA A 122 -16.74 -16.16 -17.78
C ALA A 122 -15.26 -16.46 -17.52
N GLU A 123 -14.37 -16.20 -18.48
CA GLU A 123 -12.93 -16.35 -18.31
C GLU A 123 -12.35 -15.32 -17.33
N LEU A 124 -12.79 -14.07 -17.42
CA LEU A 124 -12.40 -13.01 -16.48
C LEU A 124 -12.86 -13.33 -15.06
N MET A 125 -14.07 -13.87 -14.87
CA MET A 125 -14.53 -14.34 -13.57
C MET A 125 -13.65 -15.46 -13.01
N LYS A 126 -13.22 -16.41 -13.84
CA LYS A 126 -12.29 -17.48 -13.42
C LYS A 126 -10.93 -16.91 -13.01
N LEU A 127 -10.40 -15.94 -13.77
CA LEU A 127 -9.15 -15.26 -13.42
C LEU A 127 -9.29 -14.49 -12.10
N ALA A 128 -10.40 -13.77 -11.90
CA ALA A 128 -10.68 -13.06 -10.66
C ALA A 128 -10.82 -14.00 -9.46
N ALA A 129 -11.48 -15.15 -9.63
CA ALA A 129 -11.62 -16.15 -8.58
C ALA A 129 -10.28 -16.79 -8.20
N LYS A 130 -9.41 -17.05 -9.18
CA LYS A 130 -8.10 -17.67 -8.99
C LYS A 130 -7.06 -16.71 -8.39
N TYR A 131 -7.03 -15.46 -8.86
CA TYR A 131 -6.04 -14.46 -8.49
C TYR A 131 -6.69 -13.26 -7.80
N LYS A 132 -7.46 -13.52 -6.74
CA LYS A 132 -8.34 -12.51 -6.11
C LYS A 132 -7.62 -11.19 -5.79
N LYS A 133 -6.41 -11.25 -5.22
CA LYS A 133 -5.66 -10.06 -4.78
C LYS A 133 -5.09 -9.31 -5.98
N GLU A 134 -4.40 -10.02 -6.86
CA GLU A 134 -3.78 -9.48 -8.06
C GLU A 134 -4.81 -8.85 -9.00
N TYR A 135 -5.95 -9.52 -9.19
CA TYR A 135 -7.02 -9.05 -10.03
C TYR A 135 -7.64 -7.77 -9.49
N SER A 136 -7.71 -7.64 -8.17
CA SER A 136 -8.20 -6.43 -7.52
C SER A 136 -7.26 -5.24 -7.69
N VAL A 137 -5.94 -5.45 -7.54
CA VAL A 137 -4.93 -4.39 -7.82
C VAL A 137 -4.94 -4.00 -9.29
N MET A 138 -5.00 -4.97 -10.20
CA MET A 138 -5.09 -4.71 -11.64
C MET A 138 -6.36 -3.94 -12.01
N SER A 139 -7.52 -4.33 -11.45
CA SER A 139 -8.79 -3.64 -11.67
C SER A 139 -8.73 -2.20 -11.16
N PHE A 140 -8.11 -1.98 -10.01
CA PHE A 140 -7.88 -0.63 -9.49
C PHE A 140 -7.02 0.22 -10.44
N ALA A 141 -5.92 -0.32 -10.95
CA ALA A 141 -5.06 0.39 -11.90
C ALA A 141 -5.80 0.73 -13.19
N LYS A 142 -6.61 -0.19 -13.72
CA LYS A 142 -7.48 0.04 -14.88
C LYS A 142 -8.47 1.18 -14.64
N ASP A 143 -9.18 1.15 -13.52
CA ASP A 143 -10.13 2.21 -13.13
C ASP A 143 -9.46 3.59 -13.07
N LEU A 144 -8.23 3.66 -12.57
CA LEU A 144 -7.46 4.90 -12.48
C LEU A 144 -7.18 5.46 -13.88
N VAL A 145 -6.66 4.63 -14.78
CA VAL A 145 -6.35 5.03 -16.17
C VAL A 145 -7.62 5.44 -16.92
N GLU A 146 -8.73 4.72 -16.76
CA GLU A 146 -10.01 5.07 -17.39
C GLU A 146 -10.58 6.41 -16.88
N ARG A 147 -10.36 6.74 -15.61
CA ARG A 147 -10.78 8.03 -15.04
C ARG A 147 -9.91 9.17 -15.58
N GLU A 148 -8.62 8.95 -15.74
CA GLU A 148 -7.73 9.95 -16.34
C GLU A 148 -8.05 10.16 -17.83
N GLY A 149 -8.26 9.08 -18.59
CA GLY A 149 -8.65 9.18 -20.01
C GLY A 149 -9.96 9.93 -20.22
N ARG A 150 -10.94 9.78 -19.31
CA ARG A 150 -12.20 10.52 -19.35
C ARG A 150 -12.05 12.03 -19.11
N LYS A 151 -10.98 12.48 -18.44
CA LYS A 151 -10.72 13.91 -18.23
C LYS A 151 -10.13 14.62 -19.45
N ILE A 152 -9.71 13.89 -20.49
CA ILE A 152 -9.10 14.45 -21.70
C ILE A 152 -10.16 14.84 -22.75
N TYR A 153 -11.41 14.41 -22.55
CA TYR A 153 -12.52 14.62 -23.50
C TYR A 153 -13.60 15.60 -23.03
N PHE A 154 -13.32 16.42 -22.00
CA PHE A 154 -14.20 17.48 -21.51
C PHE A 154 -13.45 18.79 -21.30
#